data_AF-A0A6L3N5Y4-F1
#
_entry.id   AF-A0A6L3N5Y4-F1
#
_cell.length_a   1.000
_cell.length_b   1.000
_cell.length_c   1.000
_cell.angle_alpha   90.00
_cell.angle_beta   90.00
_cell.angle_gamma   90.00
#
_symmetry.space_group_name_H-M   'P 1'
#
loop_
_entity.id
_entity.type
_entity.pdbx_description
1 polymer ?
#
loop_
_entity_poly.entity_id
_entity_poly.type
_entity_poly.pdbx_seq_one_letter_code
_entity_poly.pdbx_strand_id
1 'polypeptide(L)'
;MIIKKTILSLAVAAITSTALAAGPGSTEYGTGAFAPGSNSTAIGNNVNCASSGDTNATCVGANTGASNNGTVVGANSTAGHNAATFGANAVADDNSAAFGTGSMGSSGGLAVGINASTGTANNAVALGNNTTATRDNEVAVGGRTIGQVGTATQADQATNLGQVQAIASQTLSSANAYTDTEISKIKITGAAPVAAVDYTNTTSDNLVLNSNNGNGTRISNVANGVANSDAANMGQLRSVQSQLSGRIDNLQKRVDSVGAMSAAQSSIVYNSYGSNVQLGVGVGFSGGSQALAVKAMIASPSRRFIYSLGVSSSTSGQTAVGAGMSFNF
;
A
#
# COMPACT_ATOMS: atom_id res chain seq x y z
N MET A 1 -7.42 96.64 -51.16
CA MET A 1 -6.48 95.93 -50.26
C MET A 1 -6.84 94.45 -50.32
N ILE A 2 -6.19 93.71 -51.23
CA ILE A 2 -6.55 92.32 -51.57
C ILE A 2 -5.80 91.38 -50.62
N ILE A 3 -6.57 90.58 -49.89
CA ILE A 3 -6.12 89.55 -48.96
C ILE A 3 -5.43 88.44 -49.77
N LYS A 4 -4.09 88.39 -49.76
CA LYS A 4 -3.36 87.18 -50.16
C LYS A 4 -3.36 86.21 -48.98
N LYS A 5 -4.36 85.33 -48.94
CA LYS A 5 -4.25 84.05 -48.24
C LYS A 5 -3.21 83.22 -49.00
N THR A 6 -1.99 83.17 -48.49
CA THR A 6 -1.00 82.16 -48.88
C THR A 6 -1.54 80.83 -48.39
N ILE A 7 -2.34 80.17 -49.21
CA ILE A 7 -2.50 78.71 -49.14
C ILE A 7 -1.12 78.18 -49.48
N LEU A 8 -0.31 77.96 -48.45
CA LEU A 8 0.88 77.13 -48.55
C LEU A 8 0.34 75.76 -48.92
N SER A 9 0.43 75.47 -50.21
CA SER A 9 0.15 74.19 -50.80
C SER A 9 0.74 73.10 -49.91
N LEU A 10 -0.15 72.24 -49.41
CA LEU A 10 0.15 70.93 -48.86
C LEU A 10 0.66 70.06 -50.03
N ALA A 11 1.76 70.51 -50.63
CA ALA A 11 2.42 69.87 -51.73
C ALA A 11 3.41 68.88 -51.12
N VAL A 12 3.04 67.61 -51.25
CA VAL A 12 3.97 66.61 -51.75
C VAL A 12 5.12 66.31 -50.79
N ALA A 13 4.83 65.50 -49.77
CA ALA A 13 5.80 64.51 -49.27
C ALA A 13 5.89 63.28 -50.21
N ALA A 14 5.48 63.43 -51.48
CA ALA A 14 5.65 62.45 -52.56
C ALA A 14 6.74 62.93 -53.54
N ILE A 15 7.99 63.08 -53.07
CA ILE A 15 9.14 63.43 -53.95
C ILE A 15 10.10 62.24 -54.14
N THR A 16 9.66 61.00 -53.95
CA THR A 16 10.42 59.83 -54.44
C THR A 16 9.48 58.71 -54.93
N SER A 17 8.99 58.88 -56.16
CA SER A 17 8.37 57.87 -57.06
C SER A 17 7.13 57.10 -56.57
N THR A 18 6.03 57.29 -57.33
CA THR A 18 4.82 56.43 -57.47
C THR A 18 3.79 56.29 -56.35
N ALA A 19 3.89 56.98 -55.21
CA ALA A 19 2.81 56.95 -54.20
C ALA A 19 1.61 57.82 -54.63
N LEU A 20 0.60 57.20 -55.22
CA LEU A 20 -0.74 57.77 -55.43
C LEU A 20 -1.69 56.95 -54.59
N ALA A 21 -2.12 57.50 -53.45
CA ALA A 21 -3.06 56.88 -52.52
C ALA A 21 -4.19 56.13 -53.26
N ALA A 22 -4.04 54.82 -53.41
CA ALA A 22 -4.86 54.02 -54.31
C ALA A 22 -6.24 53.70 -53.71
N GLY A 23 -6.31 53.60 -52.38
CA GLY A 23 -7.55 53.40 -51.63
C GLY A 23 -8.11 54.69 -51.03
N PRO A 24 -9.44 54.83 -50.86
CA PRO A 24 -10.04 55.94 -50.12
C PRO A 24 -9.49 56.03 -48.68
N GLY A 25 -9.01 57.21 -48.28
CA GLY A 25 -8.45 57.43 -46.93
C GLY A 25 -7.11 56.73 -46.67
N SER A 26 -6.44 56.23 -47.72
CA SER A 26 -5.15 55.56 -47.60
C SER A 26 -3.99 56.55 -47.39
N THR A 27 -2.90 56.04 -46.82
CA THR A 27 -1.62 56.75 -46.68
C THR A 27 -0.53 55.93 -47.37
N GLU A 28 0.22 56.54 -48.28
CA GLU A 28 1.31 55.89 -49.00
C GLU A 28 2.57 56.76 -48.91
N TYR A 29 3.66 56.20 -48.38
CA TYR A 29 4.93 56.90 -48.25
C TYR A 29 6.11 55.97 -48.57
N GLY A 30 6.89 56.33 -49.59
CA GLY A 30 8.06 55.60 -50.05
C GLY A 30 7.92 55.07 -51.47
N THR A 31 9.06 54.79 -52.10
CA THR A 31 9.10 54.29 -53.49
C THR A 31 8.45 52.92 -53.59
N GLY A 32 7.40 52.81 -54.41
CA GLY A 32 6.64 51.56 -54.58
C GLY A 32 5.75 51.18 -53.39
N ALA A 33 5.43 52.13 -52.51
CA ALA A 33 4.36 51.93 -51.53
C ALA A 33 2.99 51.93 -52.24
N PHE A 34 2.16 50.94 -51.94
CA PHE A 34 0.84 50.74 -52.56
C PHE A 34 -0.16 50.29 -51.50
N ALA A 35 -1.25 51.05 -51.34
CA ALA A 35 -2.31 50.78 -50.37
C ALA A 35 -3.71 50.93 -51.01
N PRO A 36 -4.15 49.95 -51.84
CA PRO A 36 -5.44 50.03 -52.56
C PRO A 36 -6.67 49.83 -51.66
N GLY A 37 -6.51 49.29 -50.45
CA GLY A 37 -7.60 49.12 -49.49
C GLY A 37 -8.03 50.43 -48.84
N SER A 38 -9.31 50.55 -48.46
CA SER A 38 -9.79 51.76 -47.77
C SER A 38 -9.13 51.91 -46.40
N ASN A 39 -8.79 53.14 -46.00
CA ASN A 39 -8.11 53.46 -44.73
C ASN A 39 -6.79 52.71 -44.49
N SER A 40 -6.14 52.22 -45.55
CA SER A 40 -4.90 51.44 -45.41
C SER A 40 -3.65 52.34 -45.42
N THR A 41 -2.61 51.94 -44.70
CA THR A 41 -1.36 52.72 -44.56
C THR A 41 -0.16 51.90 -45.01
N ALA A 42 0.53 52.34 -46.05
CA ALA A 42 1.77 51.77 -46.56
C ALA A 42 2.93 52.76 -46.38
N ILE A 43 3.90 52.43 -45.53
CA ILE A 43 5.07 53.27 -45.26
C ILE A 43 6.34 52.44 -45.44
N GLY A 44 7.08 52.65 -46.52
CA GLY A 44 8.32 51.95 -46.82
C GLY A 44 8.58 51.80 -48.32
N ASN A 45 9.74 51.26 -48.65
CA ASN A 45 10.04 50.88 -50.03
C ASN A 45 9.37 49.55 -50.38
N ASN A 46 8.73 49.47 -51.55
CA ASN A 46 8.13 48.25 -52.10
C ASN A 46 7.13 47.59 -51.12
N VAL A 47 6.11 48.34 -50.71
CA VAL A 47 5.10 47.89 -49.74
C VAL A 47 3.78 47.63 -50.46
N ASN A 48 3.13 46.51 -50.17
CA ASN A 48 1.81 46.19 -50.69
C ASN A 48 0.83 45.94 -49.53
N CYS A 49 0.14 46.99 -49.08
CA CYS A 49 -0.82 46.89 -47.99
C CYS A 49 -2.24 46.79 -48.50
N ALA A 50 -2.89 45.67 -48.19
CA ALA A 50 -4.23 45.32 -48.62
C ALA A 50 -4.36 45.10 -50.13
N SER A 51 -5.39 44.33 -50.50
CA SER A 51 -5.88 44.24 -51.87
C SER A 51 -7.04 45.22 -52.10
N SER A 52 -7.44 45.43 -53.36
CA SER A 52 -8.66 46.16 -53.67
C SER A 52 -9.88 45.44 -53.08
N GLY A 53 -10.57 46.09 -52.13
CA GLY A 53 -11.69 45.51 -51.39
C GLY A 53 -11.39 45.26 -49.90
N ASP A 54 -10.10 45.22 -49.54
CA ASP A 54 -9.68 45.17 -48.14
C ASP A 54 -9.77 46.56 -47.48
N THR A 55 -9.71 46.57 -46.15
CA THR A 55 -9.79 47.78 -45.34
C THR A 55 -8.79 47.73 -44.18
N ASN A 56 -8.38 48.92 -43.71
CA ASN A 56 -7.63 49.13 -42.46
C ASN A 56 -6.30 48.37 -42.34
N ALA A 57 -5.66 47.99 -43.46
CA ALA A 57 -4.36 47.33 -43.40
C ALA A 57 -3.25 48.35 -43.10
N THR A 58 -2.28 48.00 -42.27
CA THR A 58 -1.13 48.87 -41.95
C THR A 58 0.16 48.11 -42.17
N CYS A 59 1.06 48.61 -43.03
CA CYS A 59 2.41 48.08 -43.16
C CYS A 59 3.44 49.19 -43.07
N VAL A 60 4.45 48.95 -42.23
CA VAL A 60 5.56 49.85 -41.98
C VAL A 60 6.86 49.06 -42.09
N GLY A 61 7.71 49.43 -43.05
CA GLY A 61 8.97 48.75 -43.34
C GLY A 61 9.08 48.37 -44.83
N ALA A 62 10.30 48.11 -45.29
CA ALA A 62 10.54 47.73 -46.69
C ALA A 62 10.07 46.30 -46.99
N ASN A 63 9.56 46.05 -48.20
CA ASN A 63 9.11 44.73 -48.67
C ASN A 63 8.05 44.09 -47.75
N THR A 64 7.10 44.89 -47.26
CA THR A 64 6.05 44.41 -46.37
C THR A 64 4.72 44.24 -47.08
N GLY A 65 3.87 43.35 -46.56
CA GLY A 65 2.50 43.24 -47.06
C GLY A 65 1.51 42.70 -46.03
N ALA A 66 0.33 43.30 -46.01
CA ALA A 66 -0.75 42.94 -45.10
C ALA A 66 -2.04 42.70 -45.89
N SER A 67 -2.93 41.82 -45.42
CA SER A 67 -4.29 41.67 -45.96
C SER A 67 -5.30 42.49 -45.14
N ASN A 68 -6.61 42.31 -45.36
CA ASN A 68 -7.66 43.03 -44.62
C ASN A 68 -7.44 43.05 -43.10
N ASN A 69 -7.51 44.23 -42.48
CA ASN A 69 -7.23 44.47 -41.06
C ASN A 69 -5.85 43.94 -40.57
N GLY A 70 -4.92 43.61 -41.47
CA GLY A 70 -3.60 43.13 -41.14
C GLY A 70 -2.68 44.26 -40.71
N THR A 71 -1.79 44.00 -39.75
CA THR A 71 -0.76 44.96 -39.32
C THR A 71 0.64 44.36 -39.46
N VAL A 72 1.56 45.09 -40.07
CA VAL A 72 2.96 44.68 -40.27
C VAL A 72 3.88 45.82 -39.85
N VAL A 73 4.85 45.53 -39.00
CA VAL A 73 5.92 46.46 -38.64
C VAL A 73 7.27 45.74 -38.66
N GLY A 74 8.12 46.05 -39.63
CA GLY A 74 9.44 45.43 -39.81
C GLY A 74 9.66 44.95 -41.23
N ALA A 75 10.89 45.03 -41.72
CA ALA A 75 11.19 44.72 -43.12
C ALA A 75 10.99 43.23 -43.46
N ASN A 76 10.58 42.95 -44.71
CA ASN A 76 10.34 41.61 -45.24
C ASN A 76 9.29 40.78 -44.48
N SER A 77 8.31 41.44 -43.86
CA SER A 77 7.30 40.80 -43.02
C SER A 77 5.93 40.80 -43.69
N THR A 78 5.10 39.80 -43.35
CA THR A 78 3.76 39.64 -43.94
C THR A 78 2.71 39.29 -42.92
N ALA A 79 1.50 39.82 -43.09
CA ALA A 79 0.33 39.50 -42.26
C ALA A 79 -0.89 39.16 -43.14
N GLY A 80 -1.54 38.05 -42.84
CA GLY A 80 -2.84 37.68 -43.40
C GLY A 80 -4.00 38.56 -42.92
N HIS A 81 -5.22 38.10 -43.12
CA HIS A 81 -6.44 38.75 -42.69
C HIS A 81 -6.53 38.75 -41.16
N ASN A 82 -6.78 39.92 -40.56
CA ASN A 82 -6.85 40.09 -39.11
C ASN A 82 -5.60 39.60 -38.37
N ALA A 83 -4.43 39.66 -39.02
CA ALA A 83 -3.17 39.17 -38.48
C ALA A 83 -2.23 40.32 -38.11
N ALA A 84 -1.25 40.04 -37.25
CA ALA A 84 -0.31 41.06 -36.80
C ALA A 84 1.14 40.55 -36.79
N THR A 85 2.06 41.30 -37.40
CA THR A 85 3.49 41.01 -37.33
C THR A 85 4.31 42.21 -36.88
N PHE A 86 5.29 41.94 -36.02
CA PHE A 86 6.25 42.92 -35.54
C PHE A 86 7.65 42.29 -35.48
N GLY A 87 8.62 42.89 -36.16
CA GLY A 87 9.96 42.34 -36.34
C GLY A 87 10.27 42.06 -37.81
N ALA A 88 11.55 41.95 -38.16
CA ALA A 88 11.96 41.68 -39.53
C ALA A 88 11.79 40.20 -39.88
N ASN A 89 11.36 39.90 -41.11
CA ASN A 89 11.08 38.53 -41.58
C ASN A 89 10.02 37.79 -40.74
N ALA A 90 9.12 38.53 -40.09
CA ALA A 90 8.00 37.94 -39.34
C ALA A 90 6.85 37.61 -40.29
N VAL A 91 6.22 36.45 -40.09
CA VAL A 91 5.12 35.96 -40.93
C VAL A 91 3.94 35.59 -40.04
N ALA A 92 2.77 36.14 -40.32
CA ALA A 92 1.53 35.70 -39.70
C ALA A 92 0.49 35.37 -40.77
N ASP A 93 -0.03 34.14 -40.75
CA ASP A 93 -1.20 33.76 -41.55
C ASP A 93 -2.47 34.44 -41.03
N ASP A 94 -3.59 34.21 -41.71
CA ASP A 94 -4.90 34.69 -41.27
C ASP A 94 -5.16 34.36 -39.79
N ASN A 95 -5.73 35.35 -39.08
CA ASN A 95 -6.06 35.27 -37.66
C ASN A 95 -4.88 34.94 -36.72
N SER A 96 -3.63 35.09 -37.19
CA SER A 96 -2.43 34.74 -36.44
C SER A 96 -1.63 35.98 -36.02
N ALA A 97 -0.66 35.80 -35.14
CA ALA A 97 0.25 36.89 -34.79
C ALA A 97 1.70 36.41 -34.59
N ALA A 98 2.66 37.24 -34.97
CA ALA A 98 4.08 36.93 -34.91
C ALA A 98 4.90 38.15 -34.45
N PHE A 99 5.47 38.07 -33.25
CA PHE A 99 6.25 39.14 -32.63
C PHE A 99 7.69 38.68 -32.41
N GLY A 100 8.63 39.23 -33.18
CA GLY A 100 10.05 38.92 -33.12
C GLY A 100 10.63 38.67 -34.51
N THR A 101 11.93 38.90 -34.67
CA THR A 101 12.63 38.63 -35.93
C THR A 101 12.52 37.16 -36.31
N GLY A 102 12.08 36.87 -37.54
CA GLY A 102 11.91 35.49 -38.03
C GLY A 102 10.78 34.71 -37.36
N SER A 103 9.90 35.35 -36.59
CA SER A 103 8.77 34.67 -35.94
C SER A 103 7.69 34.27 -36.95
N MET A 104 7.02 33.15 -36.70
CA MET A 104 5.99 32.60 -37.59
C MET A 104 4.73 32.17 -36.83
N GLY A 105 3.65 32.95 -36.96
CA GLY A 105 2.30 32.61 -36.52
C GLY A 105 1.51 31.98 -37.67
N SER A 106 1.09 30.73 -37.56
CA SER A 106 0.28 30.04 -38.55
C SER A 106 -1.01 29.51 -37.91
N SER A 107 -2.02 29.24 -38.72
CA SER A 107 -3.22 28.47 -38.31
C SER A 107 -3.93 29.04 -37.06
N GLY A 108 -4.07 30.36 -36.98
CA GLY A 108 -4.66 31.07 -35.85
C GLY A 108 -3.76 31.14 -34.59
N GLY A 109 -2.47 30.88 -34.74
CA GLY A 109 -1.51 30.80 -33.66
C GLY A 109 -0.82 32.13 -33.32
N LEU A 110 -0.17 32.15 -32.15
CA LEU A 110 0.63 33.28 -31.65
C LEU A 110 2.10 32.87 -31.47
N ALA A 111 3.02 33.51 -32.17
CA ALA A 111 4.45 33.35 -31.96
C ALA A 111 5.05 34.63 -31.34
N VAL A 112 5.77 34.49 -30.21
CA VAL A 112 6.43 35.59 -29.52
C VAL A 112 7.87 35.22 -29.19
N GLY A 113 8.83 35.86 -29.85
CA GLY A 113 10.27 35.62 -29.71
C GLY A 113 10.98 35.52 -31.06
N ILE A 114 12.30 35.69 -31.05
CA ILE A 114 13.14 35.52 -32.26
C ILE A 114 13.06 34.07 -32.72
N ASN A 115 12.69 33.84 -33.98
CA ASN A 115 12.47 32.51 -34.56
C ASN A 115 11.45 31.65 -33.77
N ALA A 116 10.54 32.27 -33.02
CA ALA A 116 9.42 31.53 -32.43
C ALA A 116 8.46 31.10 -33.54
N SER A 117 7.97 29.87 -33.51
CA SER A 117 7.10 29.33 -34.57
C SER A 117 5.98 28.50 -33.99
N THR A 118 4.77 28.71 -34.47
CA THR A 118 3.64 27.81 -34.19
C THR A 118 3.62 26.59 -35.12
N GLY A 119 4.56 26.50 -36.07
CA GLY A 119 4.67 25.39 -37.01
C GLY A 119 3.39 25.21 -37.81
N THR A 120 2.87 23.99 -37.84
CA THR A 120 1.56 23.64 -38.41
C THR A 120 0.51 23.38 -37.34
N ALA A 121 0.78 23.76 -36.08
CA ALA A 121 -0.13 23.50 -34.97
C ALA A 121 -1.26 24.53 -34.93
N ASN A 122 -2.50 24.06 -34.93
CA ASN A 122 -3.69 24.92 -34.89
C ASN A 122 -3.88 25.54 -33.51
N ASN A 123 -4.23 26.83 -33.46
CA ASN A 123 -4.54 27.54 -32.21
C ASN A 123 -3.44 27.40 -31.13
N ALA A 124 -2.18 27.38 -31.55
CA ALA A 124 -1.03 27.20 -30.65
C ALA A 124 -0.35 28.54 -30.30
N VAL A 125 0.36 28.55 -29.17
CA VAL A 125 1.19 29.68 -28.72
C VAL A 125 2.63 29.22 -28.59
N ALA A 126 3.55 29.81 -29.34
CA ALA A 126 4.99 29.61 -29.19
C ALA A 126 5.61 30.81 -28.48
N LEU A 127 6.06 30.61 -27.24
CA LEU A 127 6.58 31.67 -26.36
C LEU A 127 8.09 31.47 -26.09
N GLY A 128 8.88 32.48 -26.47
CA GLY A 128 10.32 32.54 -26.31
C GLY A 128 11.11 32.27 -27.60
N ASN A 129 12.38 32.72 -27.61
CA ASN A 129 13.26 32.58 -28.78
C ASN A 129 13.50 31.11 -29.16
N ASN A 130 13.46 30.79 -30.45
CA ASN A 130 13.64 29.46 -31.02
C ASN A 130 12.67 28.41 -30.43
N THR A 131 11.51 28.83 -29.94
CA THR A 131 10.45 27.92 -29.49
C THR A 131 9.59 27.52 -30.67
N THR A 132 9.34 26.22 -30.84
CA THR A 132 8.37 25.72 -31.83
C THR A 132 7.24 25.01 -31.10
N ALA A 133 5.98 25.40 -31.36
CA ALA A 133 4.83 24.63 -30.91
C ALA A 133 4.64 23.40 -31.80
N THR A 134 4.29 22.27 -31.20
CA THR A 134 4.27 20.97 -31.90
C THR A 134 2.91 20.30 -31.89
N ARG A 135 1.96 20.84 -31.13
CA ARG A 135 0.62 20.29 -30.95
C ARG A 135 -0.43 21.39 -31.01
N ASP A 136 -1.61 21.05 -31.53
CA ASP A 136 -2.76 21.94 -31.54
C ASP A 136 -3.17 22.32 -30.10
N ASN A 137 -3.62 23.55 -29.90
CA ASN A 137 -4.04 24.10 -28.60
C ASN A 137 -2.93 24.07 -27.51
N GLU A 138 -1.65 24.08 -27.89
CA GLU A 138 -0.50 24.07 -26.97
C GLU A 138 0.02 25.48 -26.69
N VAL A 139 0.42 25.74 -25.45
CA VAL A 139 1.35 26.84 -25.12
C VAL A 139 2.75 26.25 -24.96
N ALA A 140 3.57 26.35 -26.01
CA ALA A 140 4.95 25.90 -25.99
C ALA A 140 5.85 27.01 -25.43
N VAL A 141 6.60 26.69 -24.38
CA VAL A 141 7.62 27.59 -23.79
C VAL A 141 9.05 27.10 -24.02
N GLY A 142 9.21 25.97 -24.71
CA GLY A 142 10.50 25.29 -24.90
C GLY A 142 11.08 24.70 -23.60
N GLY A 143 12.40 24.56 -23.53
CA GLY A 143 13.13 24.01 -22.37
C GLY A 143 13.36 25.00 -21.22
N ARG A 144 12.40 25.90 -20.96
CA ARG A 144 12.54 26.98 -19.98
C ARG A 144 11.92 26.61 -18.64
N THR A 145 12.42 27.22 -17.57
CA THR A 145 11.76 27.19 -16.26
C THR A 145 10.57 28.14 -16.23
N ILE A 146 9.42 27.66 -15.74
CA ILE A 146 8.25 28.50 -15.46
C ILE A 146 8.26 28.83 -13.96
N GLY A 147 8.66 30.05 -13.61
CA GLY A 147 8.72 30.53 -12.22
C GLY A 147 7.42 31.16 -11.75
N GLN A 148 7.33 31.45 -10.44
CA GLN A 148 6.19 32.14 -9.82
C GLN A 148 4.83 31.44 -10.00
N VAL A 149 4.86 30.11 -10.18
CA VAL A 149 3.64 29.29 -10.19
C VAL A 149 3.12 29.16 -8.77
N GLY A 150 1.98 29.80 -8.49
CA GLY A 150 1.29 29.72 -7.19
C GLY A 150 0.79 28.32 -6.88
N THR A 151 0.26 28.13 -5.67
CA THR A 151 -0.38 26.87 -5.28
C THR A 151 -1.68 26.68 -6.06
N ALA A 152 -1.79 25.58 -6.80
CA ALA A 152 -3.03 25.20 -7.48
C ALA A 152 -4.18 24.94 -6.48
N THR A 153 -5.32 25.58 -6.70
CA THR A 153 -6.60 25.44 -5.99
C THR A 153 -7.74 24.89 -6.87
N GLN A 154 -7.55 24.82 -8.19
CA GLN A 154 -8.48 24.26 -9.17
C GLN A 154 -7.83 23.16 -10.01
N ALA A 155 -8.65 22.30 -10.62
CA ALA A 155 -8.18 21.11 -11.34
C ALA A 155 -7.41 21.40 -12.64
N ASP A 156 -7.57 22.61 -13.20
CA ASP A 156 -6.98 23.08 -14.45
C ASP A 156 -5.75 23.98 -14.23
N GLN A 157 -5.28 24.12 -12.99
CA GLN A 157 -4.13 24.93 -12.64
C GLN A 157 -2.84 24.12 -12.61
N ALA A 158 -1.72 24.76 -13.01
CA ALA A 158 -0.41 24.16 -12.93
C ALA A 158 0.01 23.93 -11.47
N THR A 159 0.49 22.72 -11.15
CA THR A 159 1.01 22.37 -9.83
C THR A 159 2.48 22.78 -9.69
N ASN A 160 2.85 23.40 -8.57
CA ASN A 160 4.25 23.77 -8.30
C ASN A 160 5.04 22.65 -7.59
N LEU A 161 6.37 22.78 -7.54
CA LEU A 161 7.26 21.77 -6.93
C LEU A 161 6.95 21.53 -5.44
N GLY A 162 6.59 22.57 -4.69
CA GLY A 162 6.25 22.46 -3.27
C GLY A 162 5.02 21.59 -3.04
N GLN A 163 3.99 21.71 -3.88
CA GLN A 163 2.82 20.83 -3.84
C GLN A 163 3.18 19.37 -4.15
N VAL A 164 4.03 19.12 -5.17
CA VAL A 164 4.48 17.76 -5.51
C VAL A 164 5.26 17.12 -4.35
N GLN A 165 6.17 17.87 -3.72
CA GLN A 165 6.93 17.40 -2.56
C GLN A 165 6.02 17.11 -1.36
N ALA A 166 5.01 17.95 -1.12
CA ALA A 166 4.03 17.73 -0.05
C ALA A 166 3.19 16.46 -0.30
N ILE A 167 2.71 16.26 -1.54
CA ILE A 167 1.96 15.05 -1.93
C ILE A 167 2.82 13.80 -1.77
N ALA A 168 4.08 13.84 -2.23
CA ALA A 168 5.02 12.74 -2.10
C ALA A 168 5.30 12.40 -0.62
N SER A 169 5.54 13.42 0.21
CA SER A 169 5.75 13.26 1.65
C SER A 169 4.53 12.67 2.36
N GLN A 170 3.32 13.16 2.05
CA GLN A 170 2.07 12.64 2.61
C GLN A 170 1.83 11.18 2.22
N THR A 171 2.10 10.83 0.96
CA THR A 171 1.97 9.46 0.45
C THR A 171 2.95 8.52 1.14
N LEU A 172 4.22 8.93 1.26
CA LEU A 172 5.25 8.15 1.96
C LEU A 172 4.91 7.96 3.44
N SER A 173 4.47 9.03 4.11
CA SER A 173 4.03 8.97 5.51
C SER A 173 2.86 8.00 5.71
N SER A 174 1.88 8.04 4.79
CA SER A 174 0.70 7.17 4.86
C SER A 174 1.05 5.70 4.61
N ALA A 175 1.97 5.42 3.67
CA ALA A 175 2.47 4.08 3.41
C ALA A 175 3.29 3.51 4.59
N ASN A 176 4.14 4.34 5.20
CA ASN A 176 4.90 3.96 6.39
C ASN A 176 3.96 3.69 7.56
N ALA A 177 2.99 4.58 7.82
CA ALA A 177 2.02 4.41 8.91
C ALA A 177 1.16 3.15 8.74
N TYR A 178 0.76 2.82 7.51
CA TYR A 178 0.07 1.57 7.20
C TYR A 178 0.97 0.36 7.53
N THR A 179 2.21 0.35 7.04
CA THR A 179 3.17 -0.73 7.28
C THR A 179 3.46 -0.91 8.77
N ASP A 180 3.70 0.19 9.49
CA ASP A 180 3.96 0.18 10.92
C ASP A 180 2.75 -0.34 11.72
N THR A 181 1.53 0.00 11.30
CA THR A 181 0.30 -0.52 11.92
C THR A 181 0.17 -2.03 11.73
N GLU A 182 0.39 -2.54 10.52
CA GLU A 182 0.31 -3.98 10.25
C GLU A 182 1.43 -4.75 10.97
N ILE A 183 2.64 -4.20 11.03
CA ILE A 183 3.74 -4.79 11.81
C ILE A 183 3.47 -4.72 13.32
N SER A 184 2.82 -3.66 13.82
CA SER A 184 2.45 -3.52 15.22
C SER A 184 1.44 -4.59 15.66
N LYS A 185 0.53 -5.03 14.80
CA LYS A 185 -0.38 -6.15 15.08
C LYS A 185 0.36 -7.48 15.30
N ILE A 186 1.58 -7.60 14.77
CA ILE A 186 2.46 -8.76 14.95
C ILE A 186 3.32 -8.60 16.21
N LYS A 187 3.66 -7.36 16.60
CA LYS A 187 4.46 -7.06 17.79
C LYS A 187 3.65 -7.17 19.08
N ILE A 188 4.07 -8.04 20.00
CA ILE A 188 3.61 -8.02 21.40
C ILE A 188 4.64 -7.23 22.22
N THR A 189 4.57 -5.90 22.11
CA THR A 189 5.27 -4.91 22.96
C THR A 189 6.77 -5.16 23.23
N GLY A 190 7.65 -4.54 22.42
CA GLY A 190 9.08 -4.42 22.68
C GLY A 190 9.75 -3.49 21.66
N ALA A 191 10.60 -2.56 22.11
CA ALA A 191 11.18 -1.48 21.29
C ALA A 191 12.37 -1.90 20.38
N ALA A 192 12.45 -3.16 19.96
CA ALA A 192 13.56 -3.70 19.18
C ALA A 192 13.12 -4.23 17.79
N PRO A 193 14.03 -4.32 16.79
CA PRO A 193 13.67 -4.68 15.43
C PRO A 193 13.36 -6.19 15.28
N VAL A 194 12.08 -6.45 15.04
CA VAL A 194 11.42 -7.52 14.23
C VAL A 194 12.14 -8.87 14.09
N ALA A 195 12.02 -9.73 15.10
CA ALA A 195 11.54 -11.09 14.83
C ALA A 195 10.00 -11.05 14.86
N ALA A 196 9.31 -11.89 14.07
CA ALA A 196 7.84 -11.98 14.05
C ALA A 196 7.21 -12.42 15.40
N VAL A 197 8.06 -12.65 16.40
CA VAL A 197 7.79 -13.09 17.75
C VAL A 197 8.70 -12.27 18.65
N ASP A 198 8.15 -11.51 19.60
CA ASP A 198 8.94 -10.83 20.63
C ASP A 198 9.50 -11.88 21.59
N TYR A 199 10.80 -12.14 21.49
CA TYR A 199 11.51 -12.95 22.46
C TYR A 199 11.97 -12.06 23.62
N THR A 200 11.94 -12.57 24.86
CA THR A 200 12.30 -11.76 26.04
C THR A 200 13.79 -11.42 26.15
N ASN A 201 14.59 -11.84 25.17
CA ASN A 201 16.03 -11.62 25.10
C ASN A 201 16.50 -11.59 23.64
N THR A 202 17.70 -11.07 23.42
CA THR A 202 18.33 -11.02 22.09
C THR A 202 18.80 -12.38 21.58
N THR A 203 18.86 -13.41 22.44
CA THR A 203 19.26 -14.77 22.06
C THR A 203 18.11 -15.59 21.49
N SER A 204 16.88 -15.09 21.57
CA SER A 204 15.66 -15.76 21.08
C SER A 204 15.38 -17.11 21.74
N ASP A 205 15.92 -17.35 22.94
CA ASP A 205 15.76 -18.63 23.65
C ASP A 205 14.43 -18.73 24.43
N ASN A 206 13.70 -17.62 24.57
CA ASN A 206 12.50 -17.57 25.40
C ASN A 206 11.38 -16.70 24.79
N LEU A 207 10.21 -17.31 24.58
CA LEU A 207 8.97 -16.66 24.17
C LEU A 207 8.00 -16.64 25.36
N VAL A 208 7.67 -15.44 25.86
CA VAL A 208 6.68 -15.26 26.93
C VAL A 208 5.42 -14.61 26.37
N LEU A 209 4.30 -15.31 26.45
CA LEU A 209 2.99 -14.77 26.08
C LEU A 209 2.45 -13.90 27.23
N ASN A 210 1.95 -12.70 26.92
CA ASN A 210 1.42 -11.74 27.88
C ASN A 210 2.40 -11.35 29.01
N SER A 211 3.58 -10.87 28.63
CA SER A 211 4.66 -10.48 29.56
C SER A 211 4.31 -9.34 30.55
N ASN A 212 3.14 -8.70 30.42
CA ASN A 212 2.73 -7.53 31.22
C ASN A 212 1.97 -7.89 32.51
N ASN A 213 2.29 -9.03 33.14
CA ASN A 213 1.59 -9.55 34.33
C ASN A 213 0.08 -9.78 34.14
N GLY A 214 -0.38 -9.95 32.90
CA GLY A 214 -1.77 -10.30 32.61
C GLY A 214 -2.06 -11.80 32.71
N ASN A 215 -3.32 -12.19 32.54
CA ASN A 215 -3.71 -13.60 32.49
C ASN A 215 -3.02 -14.33 31.33
N GLY A 216 -2.64 -15.59 31.52
CA GLY A 216 -1.99 -16.38 30.47
C GLY A 216 -2.80 -16.51 29.18
N THR A 217 -2.10 -16.66 28.05
CA THR A 217 -2.73 -16.82 26.73
C THR A 217 -3.04 -18.29 26.44
N ARG A 218 -4.28 -18.59 26.06
CA ARG A 218 -4.64 -19.93 25.58
C ARG A 218 -4.05 -20.15 24.19
N ILE A 219 -3.18 -21.14 24.06
CA ILE A 219 -2.66 -21.62 22.78
C ILE A 219 -3.63 -22.67 22.25
N SER A 220 -4.17 -22.48 21.05
CA SER A 220 -5.14 -23.39 20.43
C SER A 220 -4.61 -23.94 19.11
N ASN A 221 -5.25 -24.98 18.58
CA ASN A 221 -4.78 -25.71 17.41
C ASN A 221 -3.37 -26.31 17.57
N VAL A 222 -3.04 -26.75 18.80
CA VAL A 222 -1.79 -27.44 19.11
C VAL A 222 -1.96 -28.93 18.75
N ALA A 223 -1.24 -29.38 17.74
CA ALA A 223 -1.18 -30.79 17.36
C ALA A 223 -0.57 -31.66 18.49
N ASN A 224 -0.68 -32.98 18.38
CA ASN A 224 -0.04 -33.87 19.35
C ASN A 224 1.49 -33.74 19.24
N GLY A 225 2.17 -33.50 20.36
CA GLY A 225 3.63 -33.52 20.40
C GLY A 225 4.19 -34.92 20.14
N VAL A 226 5.29 -34.99 19.40
CA VAL A 226 5.98 -36.24 19.02
C VAL A 226 7.39 -36.30 19.62
N ALA A 227 8.14 -35.20 19.57
CA ALA A 227 9.46 -35.08 20.17
C ALA A 227 9.40 -34.64 21.64
N ASN A 228 10.49 -34.85 22.38
CA ASN A 228 10.59 -34.45 23.80
C ASN A 228 10.48 -32.94 24.03
N SER A 229 10.78 -32.13 23.01
CA SER A 229 10.72 -30.66 23.04
C SER A 229 9.38 -30.10 22.55
N ASP A 230 8.43 -30.94 22.14
CA ASP A 230 7.15 -30.48 21.64
C ASP A 230 6.20 -30.13 22.79
N ALA A 231 5.31 -29.15 22.55
CA ALA A 231 4.22 -28.87 23.47
C ALA A 231 3.21 -30.03 23.48
N ALA A 232 2.82 -30.48 24.68
CA ALA A 232 1.74 -31.44 24.84
C ALA A 232 0.37 -30.73 24.86
N ASN A 233 -0.62 -31.28 24.16
CA ASN A 233 -1.98 -30.74 24.19
C ASN A 233 -2.86 -31.44 25.24
N MET A 234 -4.07 -30.92 25.47
CA MET A 234 -5.01 -31.46 26.46
C MET A 234 -5.53 -32.86 26.11
N GLY A 235 -5.50 -33.27 24.85
CA GLY A 235 -5.86 -34.64 24.44
C GLY A 235 -4.85 -35.65 24.96
N GLN A 236 -3.56 -35.35 24.82
CA GLN A 236 -2.47 -36.17 25.35
C GLN A 236 -2.52 -36.25 26.89
N LEU A 237 -2.76 -35.12 27.58
CA LEU A 237 -2.87 -35.10 29.03
C LEU A 237 -4.08 -35.91 29.55
N ARG A 238 -5.24 -35.80 28.90
CA ARG A 238 -6.43 -36.59 29.24
C ARG A 238 -6.22 -38.09 29.02
N SER A 239 -5.43 -38.47 28.02
CA SER A 239 -5.06 -39.88 27.79
C SER A 239 -4.24 -40.42 28.96
N VAL A 240 -3.23 -39.68 29.42
CA VAL A 240 -2.44 -40.03 30.61
C VAL A 240 -3.33 -40.11 31.87
N GLN A 241 -4.24 -39.14 32.05
CA GLN A 241 -5.18 -39.14 33.18
C GLN A 241 -6.05 -40.41 33.17
N SER A 242 -6.60 -40.80 32.02
CA SER A 242 -7.43 -41.99 31.88
C SER A 242 -6.66 -43.29 32.16
N GLN A 243 -5.43 -43.40 31.64
CA GLN A 243 -4.55 -44.54 31.94
C GLN A 243 -4.25 -44.65 33.42
N LEU A 244 -4.00 -43.53 34.10
CA LEU A 244 -3.72 -43.51 35.52
C LEU A 244 -4.96 -43.89 36.34
N SER A 245 -6.14 -43.33 36.03
CA SER A 245 -7.40 -43.70 36.68
C SER A 245 -7.67 -45.20 36.56
N GLY A 246 -7.52 -45.78 35.37
CA GLY A 246 -7.70 -47.22 35.18
C GLY A 246 -6.69 -48.07 35.97
N ARG A 247 -5.44 -47.62 36.10
CA ARG A 247 -4.45 -48.31 36.95
C ARG A 247 -4.81 -48.22 38.44
N ILE A 248 -5.31 -47.08 38.90
CA ILE A 248 -5.74 -46.88 40.29
C ILE A 248 -6.94 -47.77 40.61
N ASP A 249 -7.93 -47.84 39.73
CA ASP A 249 -9.11 -48.70 39.93
C ASP A 249 -8.72 -50.18 40.03
N ASN A 250 -7.77 -50.63 39.20
CA ASN A 250 -7.24 -51.99 39.26
C ASN A 250 -6.46 -52.24 40.55
N LEU A 251 -5.66 -51.28 41.01
CA LEU A 251 -4.97 -51.37 42.29
C LEU A 251 -5.97 -51.44 43.46
N GLN A 252 -7.01 -50.62 43.45
CA GLN A 252 -8.07 -50.64 44.47
C GLN A 252 -8.75 -52.02 44.53
N LYS A 253 -9.15 -52.58 43.38
CA LYS A 253 -9.72 -53.94 43.32
C LYS A 253 -8.78 -54.99 43.90
N ARG A 254 -7.47 -54.89 43.59
CA ARG A 254 -6.46 -55.81 44.12
C ARG A 254 -6.31 -55.66 45.63
N VAL A 255 -6.27 -54.44 46.15
CA VAL A 255 -6.17 -54.16 47.59
C VAL A 255 -7.40 -54.68 48.34
N ASP A 256 -8.60 -54.35 47.87
CA ASP A 256 -9.87 -54.87 48.43
C ASP A 256 -9.88 -56.40 48.43
N SER A 257 -9.39 -57.01 47.35
CA SER A 257 -9.31 -58.47 47.25
C SER A 257 -8.31 -59.10 48.21
N VAL A 258 -7.15 -58.46 48.43
CA VAL A 258 -6.19 -58.89 49.44
C VAL A 258 -6.77 -58.73 50.84
N GLY A 259 -7.49 -57.64 51.12
CA GLY A 259 -8.20 -57.42 52.37
C GLY A 259 -9.27 -58.50 52.62
N ALA A 260 -10.08 -58.80 51.61
CA ALA A 260 -11.12 -59.82 51.68
C ALA A 260 -10.53 -61.21 51.87
N MET A 261 -9.46 -61.56 51.14
CA MET A 261 -8.74 -62.83 51.31
C MET A 261 -8.12 -62.97 52.70
N SER A 262 -7.56 -61.89 53.24
CA SER A 262 -6.99 -61.86 54.60
C SER A 262 -8.08 -62.08 55.64
N ALA A 263 -9.23 -61.40 55.50
CA ALA A 263 -10.40 -61.61 56.35
C ALA A 263 -10.98 -63.04 56.23
N ALA A 264 -11.03 -63.59 55.01
CA ALA A 264 -11.49 -64.94 54.75
C ALA A 264 -10.58 -65.96 55.45
N GLN A 265 -9.27 -65.82 55.31
CA GLN A 265 -8.31 -66.73 55.96
C GLN A 265 -8.29 -66.61 57.49
N SER A 266 -8.52 -65.41 58.05
CA SER A 266 -8.54 -65.19 59.50
C SER A 266 -9.85 -65.64 60.15
N SER A 267 -10.96 -65.63 59.42
CA SER A 267 -12.26 -66.12 59.90
C SER A 267 -12.37 -67.63 60.06
N ILE A 268 -11.40 -68.40 59.54
CA ILE A 268 -11.40 -69.85 59.63
C ILE A 268 -11.10 -70.31 61.06
N VAL A 269 -12.08 -70.93 61.70
CA VAL A 269 -11.98 -71.45 63.06
C VAL A 269 -11.40 -72.86 63.07
N TYR A 270 -10.53 -73.13 64.04
CA TYR A 270 -9.96 -74.45 64.30
C TYR A 270 -10.61 -75.07 65.55
N ASN A 271 -10.99 -76.34 65.47
CA ASN A 271 -11.48 -77.07 66.64
C ASN A 271 -10.35 -77.91 67.24
N SER A 272 -9.76 -77.45 68.35
CA SER A 272 -8.67 -78.15 69.05
C SER A 272 -9.04 -79.55 69.58
N TYR A 273 -10.35 -79.85 69.70
CA TYR A 273 -10.86 -81.15 70.14
C TYR A 273 -11.27 -82.07 68.98
N GLY A 274 -11.19 -81.60 67.72
CA GLY A 274 -11.54 -82.37 66.53
C GLY A 274 -10.48 -83.39 66.09
N SER A 275 -10.60 -83.88 64.85
CA SER A 275 -9.65 -84.80 64.21
C SER A 275 -8.27 -84.16 64.00
N ASN A 276 -7.23 -85.00 63.83
CA ASN A 276 -5.84 -84.54 63.61
C ASN A 276 -5.66 -83.83 62.25
N VAL A 277 -6.57 -84.02 61.30
CA VAL A 277 -6.64 -83.28 60.04
C VAL A 277 -7.99 -82.56 60.02
N GLN A 278 -7.97 -81.25 59.79
CA GLN A 278 -9.15 -80.40 59.69
C GLN A 278 -9.11 -79.56 58.43
N LEU A 279 -10.27 -79.37 57.82
CA LEU A 279 -10.46 -78.46 56.69
C LEU A 279 -11.42 -77.37 57.13
N GLY A 280 -10.96 -76.13 57.04
CA GLY A 280 -11.76 -74.95 57.32
C GLY A 280 -12.01 -74.14 56.06
N VAL A 281 -13.20 -73.56 55.97
CA VAL A 281 -13.60 -72.68 54.88
C VAL A 281 -14.03 -71.35 55.48
N GLY A 282 -13.55 -70.25 54.93
CA GLY A 282 -13.84 -68.91 55.40
C GLY A 282 -14.23 -68.01 54.25
N VAL A 283 -15.14 -67.08 54.51
CA VAL A 283 -15.52 -66.03 53.56
C VAL A 283 -15.16 -64.69 54.15
N GLY A 284 -14.60 -63.81 53.33
CA GLY A 284 -14.16 -62.50 53.76
C GLY A 284 -14.65 -61.42 52.81
N PHE A 285 -14.93 -60.26 53.37
CA PHE A 285 -15.44 -59.10 52.66
C PHE A 285 -14.52 -57.92 52.99
N SER A 286 -14.10 -57.15 51.98
CA SER A 286 -13.32 -55.94 52.17
C SER A 286 -13.56 -54.99 51.00
N GLY A 287 -13.96 -53.75 51.32
CA GLY A 287 -14.42 -52.80 50.31
C GLY A 287 -15.53 -53.41 49.45
N GLY A 288 -15.33 -53.40 48.13
CA GLY A 288 -16.25 -54.02 47.16
C GLY A 288 -15.93 -55.47 46.78
N SER A 289 -14.91 -56.09 47.37
CA SER A 289 -14.47 -57.46 47.02
C SER A 289 -14.87 -58.50 48.06
N GLN A 290 -15.13 -59.72 47.60
CA GLN A 290 -15.38 -60.88 48.44
C GLN A 290 -14.32 -61.95 48.15
N ALA A 291 -14.00 -62.79 49.12
CA ALA A 291 -13.07 -63.88 48.93
C ALA A 291 -13.47 -65.13 49.69
N LEU A 292 -13.13 -66.27 49.11
CA LEU A 292 -13.25 -67.59 49.71
C LEU A 292 -11.85 -68.10 50.05
N ALA A 293 -11.68 -68.60 51.26
CA ALA A 293 -10.45 -69.24 51.70
C ALA A 293 -10.73 -70.67 52.13
N VAL A 294 -9.82 -71.58 51.80
CA VAL A 294 -9.80 -72.96 52.27
C VAL A 294 -8.46 -73.17 52.96
N LYS A 295 -8.49 -73.70 54.18
CA LYS A 295 -7.30 -73.93 54.99
C LYS A 295 -7.33 -75.35 55.55
N ALA A 296 -6.30 -76.12 55.23
CA ALA A 296 -6.03 -77.39 55.86
C ALA A 296 -5.18 -77.15 57.11
N MET A 297 -5.58 -77.76 58.22
CA MET A 297 -4.85 -77.73 59.48
C MET A 297 -4.53 -79.17 59.90
N ILE A 298 -3.28 -79.41 60.30
CA ILE A 298 -2.77 -80.73 60.65
C ILE A 298 -2.11 -80.65 62.03
N ALA A 299 -2.64 -81.38 63.00
CA ALA A 299 -2.08 -81.50 64.34
C ALA A 299 -1.18 -82.75 64.44
N SER A 300 -0.07 -82.63 65.16
CA SER A 300 0.79 -83.77 65.48
C SER A 300 0.03 -84.81 66.32
N PRO A 301 0.46 -86.09 66.36
CA PRO A 301 -0.21 -87.12 67.17
C PRO A 301 -0.33 -86.76 68.66
N SER A 302 0.66 -86.05 69.20
CA SER A 302 0.67 -85.51 70.56
C SER A 302 -0.04 -84.15 70.71
N ARG A 303 -0.56 -83.59 69.61
CA ARG A 303 -1.19 -82.26 69.48
C ARG A 303 -0.34 -81.09 69.98
N ARG A 304 0.96 -81.30 70.20
CA ARG A 304 1.89 -80.25 70.62
C ARG A 304 2.21 -79.25 69.51
N PHE A 305 2.07 -79.66 68.25
CA PHE A 305 2.28 -78.80 67.08
C PHE A 305 1.07 -78.84 66.16
N ILE A 306 0.69 -77.70 65.60
CA ILE A 306 -0.35 -77.57 64.58
C ILE A 306 0.25 -76.82 63.40
N TYR A 307 0.12 -77.38 62.21
CA TYR A 307 0.50 -76.75 60.95
C TYR A 307 -0.75 -76.33 60.19
N SER A 308 -0.68 -75.21 59.48
CA SER A 308 -1.76 -74.74 58.62
C SER A 308 -1.23 -74.39 57.24
N LEU A 309 -2.00 -74.73 56.22
CA LEU A 309 -1.79 -74.35 54.84
C LEU A 309 -3.13 -73.87 54.27
N GLY A 310 -3.17 -72.64 53.80
CA GLY A 310 -4.36 -71.98 53.29
C GLY A 310 -4.17 -71.47 51.89
N VAL A 311 -5.22 -71.61 51.08
CA VAL A 311 -5.35 -70.97 49.77
C VAL A 311 -6.62 -70.15 49.81
N SER A 312 -6.56 -68.93 49.28
CA SER A 312 -7.73 -68.06 49.14
C SER A 312 -7.82 -67.50 47.73
N SER A 313 -9.05 -67.28 47.28
CA SER A 313 -9.35 -66.66 46.00
C SER A 313 -10.42 -65.59 46.18
N SER A 314 -10.22 -64.43 45.57
CA SER A 314 -11.19 -63.34 45.55
C SER A 314 -12.09 -63.37 44.31
N THR A 315 -13.24 -62.71 44.38
CA THR A 315 -14.15 -62.52 43.24
C THR A 315 -13.55 -61.68 42.10
N SER A 316 -12.45 -60.96 42.34
CA SER A 316 -11.70 -60.24 41.31
C SER A 316 -10.61 -61.10 40.63
N GLY A 317 -10.51 -62.38 40.97
CA GLY A 317 -9.55 -63.32 40.39
C GLY A 317 -8.15 -63.28 41.01
N GLN A 318 -7.96 -62.58 42.14
CA GLN A 318 -6.70 -62.66 42.88
C GLN A 318 -6.68 -63.95 43.71
N THR A 319 -5.50 -64.55 43.86
CA THR A 319 -5.28 -65.72 44.71
C THR A 319 -4.13 -65.45 45.68
N ALA A 320 -4.24 -65.98 46.90
CA ALA A 320 -3.18 -65.92 47.88
C ALA A 320 -3.00 -67.28 48.54
N VAL A 321 -1.76 -67.59 48.93
CA VAL A 321 -1.41 -68.81 49.67
C VAL A 321 -0.71 -68.37 50.94
N GLY A 322 -1.08 -68.98 52.05
CA GLY A 322 -0.47 -68.73 53.36
C GLY A 322 -0.21 -70.03 54.09
N ALA A 323 0.87 -70.09 54.85
CA ALA A 323 1.17 -71.21 55.74
C ALA A 323 1.60 -70.69 57.11
N GLY A 324 1.39 -71.48 58.15
CA GLY A 324 1.77 -71.11 59.51
C GLY A 324 1.81 -72.31 60.44
N MET A 325 2.42 -72.14 61.61
CA MET A 325 2.48 -73.17 62.65
C MET A 325 2.20 -72.58 64.03
N SER A 326 1.62 -73.38 64.92
CA SER A 326 1.49 -73.08 66.34
C SER A 326 1.97 -74.26 67.18
N PHE A 327 2.37 -73.98 68.42
CA PHE A 327 2.82 -75.00 69.38
C PHE A 327 2.29 -74.67 70.78
N ASN A 328 1.99 -75.71 71.57
CA ASN A 328 1.46 -75.58 72.93
C ASN A 328 2.39 -76.30 73.94
N PHE A 329 2.56 -75.73 75.13
CA PHE A 329 3.39 -76.23 76.23
C PHE A 329 2.57 -76.48 77.49
#